data_AF-A0A7C3U3B5-F1
#
_entry.id   AF-A0A7C3U3B5-F1
#
_cell.length_a   1.000
_cell.length_b   1.000
_cell.length_c   1.000
_cell.angle_alpha   90.00
_cell.angle_beta   90.00
_cell.angle_gamma   90.00
#
_symmetry.space_group_name_H-M   'P 1'
#
loop_
_entity.id
_entity.type
_entity.pdbx_description
1 polymer ?
#
loop_
_entity_poly.entity_id
_entity_poly.type
_entity_poly.pdbx_seq_one_letter_code
_entity_poly.pdbx_strand_id
1 'polypeptide(L)'
;MLDLVIAGVPAAIVVVAIVEAIKRLAKIGGDAAIAIALVVGIVVAIGAHLAAISPAFGEWWQTVIVGLLLGLSACGLFDAGQALKAKL
;
A
#
# COMPACT_ATOMS: atom_id res chain seq x y z
N MET A 1 -12.08 -9.72 13.47
CA MET A 1 -12.03 -8.65 12.46
C MET A 1 -11.06 -9.11 11.37
N LEU A 2 -11.28 -8.72 10.11
CA LEU A 2 -10.34 -9.03 9.02
C LEU A 2 -9.10 -8.13 9.19
N ASP A 3 -8.03 -8.68 9.75
CA ASP A 3 -6.74 -7.97 9.89
C ASP A 3 -5.97 -8.03 8.57
N LEU A 4 -6.25 -7.07 7.67
CA LEU A 4 -5.57 -6.97 6.39
C LEU A 4 -4.19 -6.31 6.57
N VAL A 5 -3.20 -7.15 6.85
CA VAL A 5 -1.81 -6.76 7.09
C VAL A 5 -0.92 -7.34 5.99
N ILE A 6 -0.05 -6.51 5.41
CA ILE A 6 0.91 -6.90 4.37
C ILE A 6 2.32 -6.56 4.88
N ALA A 7 3.18 -7.56 5.02
CA ALA A 7 4.54 -7.40 5.54
C ALA A 7 4.61 -6.67 6.89
N GLY A 8 3.63 -6.92 7.77
CA GLY A 8 3.53 -6.25 9.07
C GLY A 8 2.83 -4.88 9.04
N VAL A 9 2.64 -4.28 7.86
CA VAL A 9 2.00 -2.96 7.67
C VAL A 9 0.50 -3.11 7.41
N PRO A 10 -0.37 -2.32 8.06
CA PRO A 10 -1.78 -2.27 7.71
C PRO A 10 -1.98 -1.89 6.24
N ALA A 11 -2.77 -2.66 5.49
CA ALA A 11 -2.96 -2.42 4.05
C ALA A 11 -3.56 -1.04 3.74
N ALA A 12 -4.34 -0.47 4.66
CA ALA A 12 -4.83 0.91 4.56
C ALA A 12 -3.68 1.91 4.35
N ILE A 13 -2.56 1.73 5.05
CA ILE A 13 -1.38 2.58 4.93
C ILE A 13 -0.74 2.42 3.54
N VAL A 14 -0.64 1.18 3.05
CA VAL A 14 -0.14 0.87 1.70
C VAL A 14 -0.97 1.59 0.64
N VAL A 15 -2.30 1.48 0.75
CA VAL A 15 -3.23 2.14 -0.18
C VAL A 15 -3.05 3.66 -0.13
N VAL A 16 -3.02 4.26 1.06
CA VAL A 16 -2.85 5.72 1.21
C VAL A 16 -1.53 6.19 0.57
N ALA A 17 -0.43 5.48 0.83
CA ALA A 17 0.88 5.83 0.28
C ALA A 17 0.89 5.78 -1.26
N ILE A 18 0.31 4.73 -1.86
CA ILE A 18 0.22 4.58 -3.32
C ILE A 18 -0.68 5.66 -3.92
N VAL A 19 -1.86 5.89 -3.35
CA VAL A 19 -2.81 6.89 -3.86
C VAL A 19 -2.19 8.29 -3.82
N GLU A 20 -1.52 8.64 -2.72
CA GLU A 20 -0.87 9.94 -2.58
C GLU A 20 0.29 10.11 -3.57
N ALA A 21 1.06 9.04 -3.81
CA ALA A 21 2.10 9.04 -4.84
C ALA A 21 1.52 9.27 -6.24
N ILE A 22 0.48 8.54 -6.63
CA ILE A 22 -0.16 8.68 -7.95
C ILE A 22 -0.74 10.09 -8.10
N LYS A 23 -1.47 10.59 -7.11
CA LYS A 23 -2.05 11.95 -7.14
C LYS A 23 -0.98 13.01 -7.37
N ARG A 24 0.16 12.91 -6.70
CA ARG A 24 1.27 13.87 -6.84
C ARG A 24 1.94 13.77 -8.21
N LEU A 25 2.23 12.56 -8.68
CA LEU A 25 2.87 12.33 -9.98
C LEU A 25 1.98 12.80 -11.15
N ALA A 26 0.68 12.48 -11.09
CA ALA A 26 -0.26 12.78 -12.15
C ALA A 26 -1.02 14.12 -11.97
N LYS A 27 -0.77 14.85 -10.88
CA LYS A 27 -1.45 16.09 -10.50
C LYS A 27 -2.99 15.95 -10.46
N ILE A 28 -3.46 14.83 -9.90
CA ILE A 28 -4.89 14.47 -9.85
C ILE A 28 -5.52 14.89 -8.51
N GLY A 29 -6.72 15.47 -8.59
CA GLY A 29 -7.56 15.83 -7.44
C GLY A 29 -9.04 15.56 -7.69
N GLY A 30 -9.89 15.89 -6.72
CA GLY A 30 -11.35 15.72 -6.83
C GLY A 30 -11.79 14.26 -7.06
N ASP A 31 -12.84 14.08 -7.86
CA ASP A 31 -13.46 12.76 -8.10
C ASP A 31 -12.50 11.73 -8.73
N ALA A 32 -11.53 12.18 -9.52
CA ALA A 32 -10.52 11.31 -10.10
C ALA A 32 -9.61 10.67 -9.04
N ALA A 33 -9.36 11.36 -7.91
CA ALA A 33 -8.62 10.78 -6.78
C ALA A 33 -9.43 9.67 -6.09
N ILE A 34 -10.76 9.78 -6.07
CA ILE A 34 -11.66 8.74 -5.53
C ILE A 34 -11.57 7.48 -6.40
N ALA A 35 -11.63 7.63 -7.72
CA ALA A 35 -11.49 6.51 -8.65
C ALA A 35 -10.14 5.78 -8.46
N ILE A 36 -9.04 6.53 -8.30
CA ILE A 36 -7.72 5.96 -8.01
C ILE A 36 -7.73 5.20 -6.69
N ALA A 37 -8.30 5.78 -5.63
CA ALA A 37 -8.37 5.12 -4.33
C ALA A 37 -9.13 3.78 -4.38
N LEU A 38 -10.25 3.74 -5.11
CA LEU A 38 -11.03 2.52 -5.30
C LEU A 38 -10.22 1.45 -6.06
N VAL A 39 -9.61 1.82 -7.18
CA VAL A 39 -8.82 0.90 -8.00
C VAL A 39 -7.61 0.36 -7.23
N VAL A 40 -6.85 1.24 -6.57
CA VAL A 40 -5.68 0.84 -5.77
C VAL A 40 -6.11 -0.06 -4.60
N GLY A 41 -7.18 0.28 -3.90
CA GLY A 41 -7.70 -0.55 -2.81
C GLY A 41 -8.05 -1.97 -3.27
N ILE A 42 -8.75 -2.09 -4.41
CA ILE A 42 -9.11 -3.37 -5.01
C ILE A 42 -7.85 -4.17 -5.39
N VAL A 43 -6.89 -3.54 -6.08
CA VAL A 43 -5.65 -4.21 -6.50
C VAL A 43 -4.83 -4.70 -5.30
N VAL A 44 -4.69 -3.87 -4.27
CA VAL A 44 -3.97 -4.24 -3.04
C VAL A 44 -4.67 -5.38 -2.30
N ALA A 45 -6.00 -5.36 -2.23
CA ALA A 45 -6.78 -6.43 -1.60
C ALA A 45 -6.70 -7.76 -2.38
N ILE A 46 -6.76 -7.72 -3.71
CA ILE A 46 -6.58 -8.90 -4.57
C ILE A 46 -5.18 -9.48 -4.36
N GLY A 47 -4.14 -8.65 -4.39
CA GLY A 47 -2.77 -9.10 -4.12
C GLY A 47 -2.64 -9.74 -2.73
N ALA A 48 -3.21 -9.11 -1.70
CA ALA A 48 -3.20 -9.68 -0.35
C ALA A 48 -3.95 -11.01 -0.25
N HIS A 49 -5.06 -11.18 -0.99
CA HIS A 49 -5.78 -12.45 -1.04
C HIS A 49 -4.99 -13.54 -1.77
N LEU A 50 -4.36 -13.21 -2.90
CA LEU A 50 -3.49 -14.13 -3.65
C LEU A 50 -2.28 -14.56 -2.82
N ALA A 51 -1.73 -13.66 -2.00
CA ALA A 51 -0.66 -13.95 -1.05
C ALA A 51 -1.07 -14.98 0.02
N ALA A 52 -2.34 -15.03 0.39
CA ALA A 52 -2.86 -16.03 1.31
C ALA A 52 -3.05 -17.41 0.65
N ILE A 53 -3.23 -17.46 -0.67
CA ILE A 53 -3.44 -18.70 -1.42
C ILE A 53 -2.10 -19.33 -1.83
N SER A 54 -1.12 -18.52 -2.22
CA SER A 54 0.19 -18.98 -2.70
C SER A 54 1.32 -18.39 -1.87
N PRO A 55 2.06 -19.21 -1.08
CA PRO A 55 3.18 -18.72 -0.28
C PRO A 55 4.27 -18.02 -1.10
N ALA A 56 4.59 -18.55 -2.29
CA ALA A 56 5.57 -17.94 -3.19
C ALA A 56 5.14 -16.55 -3.68
N PHE A 57 3.84 -16.37 -3.97
CA PHE A 57 3.30 -15.06 -4.28
C PHE A 57 3.31 -14.15 -3.05
N GLY A 58 3.06 -14.69 -1.86
CA GLY A 58 3.11 -13.95 -0.61
C GLY A 58 4.47 -13.32 -0.33
N GLU A 59 5.55 -14.08 -0.48
CA GLU A 59 6.92 -13.57 -0.32
C GLU A 59 7.26 -12.48 -1.33
N TRP A 60 6.89 -12.68 -2.60
CA TRP A 60 7.07 -11.69 -3.65
C TRP A 60 6.27 -10.41 -3.35
N TRP A 61 4.99 -10.56 -3.01
CA TRP A 61 4.08 -9.46 -2.72
C TRP A 61 4.56 -8.62 -1.54
N GLN A 62 4.99 -9.27 -0.45
CA GLN A 62 5.57 -8.58 0.70
C GLN A 62 6.83 -7.80 0.33
N THR A 63 7.73 -8.42 -0.45
CA THR A 63 8.96 -7.77 -0.92
C THR A 63 8.67 -6.54 -1.77
N VAL A 64 7.69 -6.63 -2.69
CA VAL A 64 7.25 -5.51 -3.53
C VAL A 64 6.68 -4.37 -2.68
N ILE A 65 5.78 -4.68 -1.74
CA ILE A 65 5.17 -3.65 -0.89
C ILE A 65 6.21 -2.97 0.01
N VAL A 66 7.14 -3.71 0.60
CA VAL A 66 8.22 -3.13 1.41
C VAL A 66 9.11 -2.22 0.55
N GLY A 67 9.56 -2.68 -0.61
CA GLY A 67 10.37 -1.87 -1.51
C GLY A 67 9.65 -0.60 -1.97
N LEU A 68 8.36 -0.71 -2.27
CA LEU A 68 7.52 0.44 -2.66
C LEU A 68 7.42 1.46 -1.52
N LEU A 69 7.09 1.02 -0.30
CA LEU A 69 6.99 1.92 0.85
C LEU A 69 8.32 2.60 1.16
N LEU A 70 9.43 1.88 1.10
CA LEU A 70 10.77 2.46 1.28
C LEU A 70 11.10 3.49 0.20
N GLY A 71 10.78 3.21 -1.07
CA GLY A 71 10.96 4.16 -2.16
C GLY A 71 10.11 5.42 -2.00
N LEU A 72 8.83 5.27 -1.65
CA LEU A 72 7.94 6.39 -1.36
C LEU A 72 8.42 7.20 -0.15
N SER A 73 8.97 6.55 0.87
CA SER A 73 9.59 7.24 2.00
C SER A 73 10.85 8.01 1.62
N ALA A 74 11.71 7.45 0.77
CA ALA A 74 12.88 8.17 0.26
C ALA A 74 12.48 9.42 -0.55
N CYS A 75 11.32 9.40 -1.20
CA CYS A 75 10.75 10.57 -1.90
C CYS A 75 10.04 11.57 -0.98
N GLY A 76 9.99 11.33 0.35
CA GLY A 76 9.26 12.19 1.29
C GLY A 76 7.73 12.15 1.10
N LEU A 77 7.21 11.11 0.43
CA LEU A 77 5.79 10.94 0.16
C LEU A 77 5.06 10.21 1.28
N PHE A 78 5.82 9.52 2.14
CA PHE A 78 5.29 8.66 3.18
C PHE A 78 6.31 8.51 4.33
N ASP A 79 5.87 8.57 5.58
CA ASP A 79 6.74 8.29 6.74
C ASP A 79 6.57 6.83 7.19
N ALA A 80 7.42 5.94 6.68
CA ALA A 80 7.43 4.53 7.05
C ALA A 80 7.71 4.31 8.55
N GLY A 81 8.42 5.23 9.20
CA GLY A 81 8.72 5.15 10.64
C GLY A 81 7.48 5.31 11.51
N GLN A 82 6.54 6.19 11.11
CA GLN A 82 5.25 6.31 11.80
C GLN A 82 4.35 5.11 11.58
N ALA A 83 4.33 4.55 10.37
CA ALA A 83 3.47 3.42 10.05
C ALA A 83 3.86 2.11 10.75
N LEU A 84 5.17 1.90 10.97
CA LEU A 84 5.68 0.78 11.76
C LEU A 84 5.41 0.96 13.27
N LYS A 85 5.38 2.20 13.77
CA LYS A 85 5.07 2.51 15.17
C LYS A 85 3.62 2.27 15.56
N ALA A 86 2.67 2.28 14.61
CA ALA A 86 1.25 2.04 14.88
C ALA A 86 0.91 0.61 15.39
N LYS A 87 1.92 -0.22 15.64
CA LYS A 87 1.82 -1.61 16.12
C LYS A 87 2.60 -1.91 17.42
N LEU A 88 3.32 -0.94 17.98
CA LEU A 88 3.95 -1.03 19.31
C LEU A 88 3.06 -0.33 20.34
#